data_AF-A0A9P4XJX4-F1
#
_entry.id   AF-A0A9P4XJX4-F1
#
_cell.length_a   1.000
_cell.length_b   1.000
_cell.length_c   1.000
_cell.angle_alpha   90.00
_cell.angle_beta   90.00
_cell.angle_gamma   90.00
#
_symmetry.space_group_name_H-M   'P 1'
#
loop_
_entity.id
_entity.type
_entity.pdbx_description
1 polymer ?
#
loop_
_entity_poly.entity_id
_entity_poly.type
_entity_poly.pdbx_seq_one_letter_code
_entity_poly.pdbx_strand_id
1 'polypeptide(L)'
;MHFSAFIAAALTGLAAASPAHQFHDKNTAQIAYTYSNGTYTKPINVKINNGTQKLSSGGTVTDVFVAPPFDGRRYVLTSCSFQAPTNKSLGAVSIRKPTTVPVHPPAAVGFVTCTSD
;
A
#
# COMPACT_ATOMS: atom_id res chain seq x y z
N MET A 1 26.76 -52.85 20.42
CA MET A 1 25.77 -51.89 20.92
C MET A 1 26.33 -50.51 20.56
N HIS A 2 25.96 -49.95 19.39
CA HIS A 2 25.01 -48.82 19.24
C HIS A 2 25.32 -47.68 20.24
N PHE A 3 25.53 -46.42 19.87
CA PHE A 3 24.69 -45.58 19.02
C PHE A 3 25.46 -44.39 18.40
N SER A 4 25.22 -44.09 17.13
CA SER A 4 25.52 -42.81 16.50
C SER A 4 24.42 -41.80 16.81
N ALA A 5 24.76 -40.64 17.36
CA ALA A 5 23.80 -39.55 17.59
C ALA A 5 23.79 -38.60 16.39
N PHE A 6 22.69 -38.60 15.63
CA PHE A 6 22.38 -37.58 14.63
C PHE A 6 21.81 -36.36 15.35
N ILE A 7 22.56 -35.27 15.43
CA ILE A 7 22.01 -33.98 15.88
C ILE A 7 21.40 -33.30 14.65
N ALA A 8 20.08 -33.45 14.51
CA ALA A 8 19.28 -32.67 13.58
C ALA A 8 19.18 -31.23 14.11
N ALA A 9 19.89 -30.30 13.47
CA ALA A 9 19.71 -28.88 13.70
C ALA A 9 18.35 -28.46 13.14
N ALA A 10 17.39 -28.23 14.03
CA ALA A 10 16.08 -27.72 13.68
C ALA A 10 16.22 -26.31 13.09
N LEU A 11 15.82 -26.13 11.82
CA LEU A 11 15.55 -24.81 11.26
C LEU A 11 14.37 -24.22 12.03
N THR A 12 14.65 -23.42 13.06
CA THR A 12 13.68 -22.49 13.61
C THR A 12 13.36 -21.48 12.52
N GLY A 13 12.28 -21.76 11.77
CA GLY A 13 11.67 -20.78 10.89
C GLY A 13 11.28 -19.58 11.74
N LEU A 14 11.99 -18.47 11.56
CA LEU A 14 11.48 -17.17 11.98
C LEU A 14 10.27 -16.89 11.09
N ALA A 15 9.10 -17.30 11.55
CA ALA A 15 7.87 -16.67 11.13
C ALA A 15 8.00 -15.21 11.56
N ALA A 16 8.46 -14.37 10.64
CA ALA A 16 8.28 -12.93 10.74
C ALA A 16 6.76 -12.73 10.79
N ALA A 17 6.22 -12.69 12.00
CA ALA A 17 4.87 -12.25 12.25
C ALA A 17 4.83 -10.78 11.86
N SER A 18 4.58 -10.53 10.58
CA SER A 18 4.16 -9.23 10.08
C SER A 18 3.05 -8.78 11.03
N PRO A 19 3.18 -7.61 11.69
CA PRO A 19 2.15 -7.14 12.59
C PRO A 19 0.83 -7.20 11.82
N ALA A 20 -0.16 -7.87 12.40
CA ALA A 20 -1.52 -7.83 11.91
C ALA A 20 -1.95 -6.36 11.99
N HIS A 21 -1.67 -5.60 10.94
CA HIS A 21 -2.16 -4.24 10.80
C HIS A 21 -3.66 -4.35 10.98
N GLN A 22 -4.18 -3.68 11.99
CA GLN A 22 -5.60 -3.64 12.29
C GLN A 22 -6.30 -3.03 11.07
N PHE A 23 -6.74 -3.86 10.13
CA PHE A 23 -7.57 -3.48 8.99
C PHE A 23 -9.01 -3.16 9.44
N HIS A 24 -9.16 -2.58 10.64
CA HIS A 24 -10.43 -2.15 11.20
C HIS A 24 -10.68 -0.65 11.04
N ASP A 25 -9.69 0.11 10.54
CA ASP A 25 -9.89 1.51 10.24
C ASP A 25 -10.65 1.66 8.92
N LYS A 26 -11.98 1.75 9.06
CA LYS A 26 -12.93 1.94 7.94
C LYS A 26 -12.75 3.27 7.22
N ASN A 27 -11.98 4.19 7.79
CA ASN A 27 -11.86 5.56 7.32
C ASN A 27 -10.51 5.83 6.65
N THR A 28 -9.66 4.81 6.48
CA THR A 28 -8.34 4.97 5.85
C THR A 28 -8.11 3.98 4.72
N ALA A 29 -7.63 4.49 3.58
CA ALA A 29 -7.02 3.69 2.54
C ALA A 29 -5.52 3.59 2.80
N GLN A 30 -4.92 2.45 2.47
CA GLN A 30 -3.47 2.26 2.55
C GLN A 30 -2.85 2.47 1.18
N ILE A 31 -1.79 3.29 1.12
CA ILE A 31 -1.09 3.61 -0.12
C ILE A 31 0.39 3.30 0.03
N ALA A 32 0.97 2.65 -0.98
CA ALA A 32 2.41 2.46 -1.08
C ALA A 32 2.89 2.79 -2.49
N TYR A 33 4.13 3.25 -2.59
CA TYR A 33 4.76 3.62 -3.85
C TYR A 33 5.79 2.57 -4.25
N THR A 34 5.88 2.30 -5.56
CA THR A 34 6.96 1.53 -6.15
C THR A 34 7.79 2.45 -7.05
N TYR A 35 9.11 2.44 -6.84
CA TYR A 35 10.06 3.23 -7.61
C TYR A 35 10.61 2.41 -8.79
N SER A 36 11.19 3.09 -9.77
CA SER A 36 11.77 2.45 -10.97
C SER A 36 12.89 1.45 -10.68
N ASN A 37 13.54 1.55 -9.52
CA ASN A 37 14.55 0.61 -9.06
C ASN A 37 13.97 -0.65 -8.38
N GLY A 38 12.64 -0.81 -8.37
CA GLY A 38 11.92 -1.94 -7.76
C GLY A 38 11.76 -1.84 -6.24
N THR A 39 12.27 -0.80 -5.59
CA THR A 39 12.03 -0.56 -4.16
C THR A 39 10.62 -0.05 -3.94
N TYR A 40 10.08 -0.30 -2.74
CA TYR A 40 8.74 0.12 -2.37
C TYR A 40 8.69 0.75 -0.98
N THR A 41 7.74 1.65 -0.76
CA THR A 41 7.52 2.27 0.55
C THR A 41 6.70 1.35 1.45
N LYS A 42 6.81 1.56 2.78
CA LYS A 42 5.81 1.03 3.71
C LYS A 42 4.43 1.63 3.38
N PRO A 43 3.33 0.91 3.64
CA PRO A 43 1.99 1.47 3.49
C PRO A 43 1.78 2.70 4.36
N ILE A 44 1.15 3.72 3.79
CA ILE A 44 0.81 4.98 4.43
C ILE A 44 -0.72 5.08 4.50
N ASN A 45 -1.24 5.41 5.68
CA ASN A 45 -2.66 5.58 5.88
C ASN A 45 -3.10 6.95 5.35
N VAL A 46 -4.08 6.94 4.46
CA VAL A 46 -4.70 8.11 3.81
C VAL A 46 -6.15 8.16 4.25
N LYS A 47 -6.57 9.29 4.82
CA LYS A 47 -7.94 9.43 5.30
C LYS A 47 -8.87 9.59 4.11
N ILE A 48 -9.94 8.80 4.12
CA ILE A 48 -10.97 8.82 3.10
C ILE A 48 -11.97 9.93 3.44
N ASN A 49 -12.55 10.57 2.42
CA ASN A 49 -13.53 11.64 2.55
C ASN A 49 -13.00 12.87 3.33
N ASN A 50 -11.67 13.08 3.33
CA ASN A 50 -11.01 14.18 4.04
C ASN A 50 -10.37 15.21 3.10
N GLY A 51 -10.85 15.29 1.85
CA GLY A 51 -10.30 16.18 0.82
C GLY A 51 -8.89 15.81 0.37
N THR A 52 -8.21 16.77 -0.26
CA THR A 52 -6.84 16.58 -0.77
C THR A 52 -5.82 16.56 0.36
N GLN A 53 -5.02 15.50 0.41
CA GLN A 53 -3.98 15.29 1.41
C GLN A 53 -2.59 15.33 0.77
N LYS A 54 -1.64 16.00 1.43
CA LYS A 54 -0.24 16.00 1.02
C LYS A 54 0.37 14.62 1.30
N LEU A 55 0.77 13.93 0.25
CA LEU A 55 1.40 12.62 0.31
C LEU A 55 2.54 12.59 -0.71
N SER A 56 3.70 13.02 -0.26
CA SER A 56 4.89 13.08 -1.12
C SER A 56 5.53 11.70 -1.24
N SER A 57 5.68 11.25 -2.48
CA SER A 57 6.46 10.06 -2.83
C SER A 57 7.97 10.24 -2.67
N GLY A 58 8.47 11.48 -2.52
CA GLY A 58 9.91 11.76 -2.36
C GLY A 58 10.75 11.53 -3.63
N GLY A 59 10.15 11.08 -4.73
CA GLY A 59 10.82 10.79 -5.99
C GLY A 59 9.84 10.29 -7.05
N THR A 60 10.34 10.01 -8.26
CA THR A 60 9.52 9.47 -9.36
C THR A 60 9.12 8.03 -9.08
N VAL A 61 7.82 7.73 -9.16
CA VAL A 61 7.27 6.39 -8.94
C VAL A 61 6.73 5.83 -10.25
N THR A 62 6.80 4.51 -10.40
CA THR A 62 6.22 3.79 -11.54
C THR A 62 4.85 3.24 -11.22
N ASP A 63 4.59 2.93 -9.96
CA ASP A 63 3.33 2.32 -9.53
C ASP A 63 2.89 2.84 -8.17
N VAL A 64 1.58 2.89 -7.98
CA VAL A 64 0.94 3.14 -6.69
C VAL A 64 0.10 1.93 -6.32
N PHE A 65 0.45 1.30 -5.22
CA PHE A 65 -0.40 0.32 -4.57
C PHE A 65 -1.44 1.03 -3.72
N VAL A 66 -2.70 0.64 -3.89
CA VAL A 66 -3.82 1.19 -3.14
C VAL A 66 -4.63 0.03 -2.56
N ALA A 67 -4.77 0.01 -1.25
CA ALA A 67 -5.62 -0.90 -0.50
C ALA A 67 -6.81 -0.11 0.08
N PRO A 68 -8.05 -0.36 -0.38
CA PRO A 68 -9.24 0.26 0.20
C PRO A 68 -9.47 -0.20 1.64
N PRO A 69 -10.26 0.53 2.45
CA PRO A 69 -10.56 0.11 3.81
C PRO A 69 -11.40 -1.16 3.78
N PHE A 70 -11.23 -2.00 4.80
CA PHE A 70 -11.98 -3.22 4.98
C PHE A 70 -13.01 -3.03 6.10
N ASP A 71 -14.30 -3.26 5.81
CA ASP A 71 -15.37 -3.03 6.77
C ASP A 71 -15.55 -4.20 7.78
N GLY A 72 -14.72 -5.23 7.66
CA GLY A 72 -14.80 -6.50 8.39
C GLY A 72 -15.45 -7.63 7.57
N ARG A 73 -16.09 -7.32 6.44
CA ARG A 73 -16.75 -8.28 5.54
C ARG A 73 -16.29 -8.14 4.09
N ARG A 74 -16.11 -6.90 3.63
CA ARG A 74 -15.70 -6.55 2.27
C ARG A 74 -14.86 -5.28 2.27
N TYR A 75 -14.11 -5.11 1.19
CA TYR A 75 -13.49 -3.84 0.88
C TYR A 75 -14.54 -2.83 0.43
N VAL A 76 -14.49 -1.62 0.97
CA VAL A 76 -15.38 -0.52 0.57
C VAL A 76 -14.90 0.01 -0.78
N LEU A 77 -15.83 0.30 -1.70
CA LEU A 77 -15.48 0.94 -2.96
C LEU A 77 -14.84 2.29 -2.66
N THR A 78 -13.55 2.42 -3.02
CA THR A 78 -12.79 3.63 -2.78
C THR A 78 -12.23 4.15 -4.09
N SER A 79 -12.43 5.44 -4.32
CA SER A 79 -11.85 6.17 -5.44
C SER A 79 -10.70 7.02 -4.93
N CYS A 80 -9.48 6.80 -5.44
CA CYS A 80 -8.32 7.62 -5.12
C CYS A 80 -7.80 8.31 -6.38
N SER A 81 -7.60 9.61 -6.31
CA SER A 81 -6.94 10.40 -7.34
C SER A 81 -5.57 10.88 -6.87
N PHE A 82 -4.62 10.88 -7.79
CA PHE A 82 -3.22 11.22 -7.53
C PHE A 82 -2.84 12.46 -8.32
N GLN A 83 -2.06 13.34 -7.70
CA GLN A 83 -1.57 14.56 -8.33
C GLN A 83 -0.08 14.72 -8.09
N ALA A 84 0.61 15.29 -9.07
CA ALA A 84 1.99 15.71 -8.95
C ALA A 84 2.13 16.89 -7.98
N PRO A 85 3.34 17.19 -7.48
CA PRO A 85 3.59 18.40 -6.68
C PRO A 85 3.19 19.71 -7.38
N THR A 86 3.10 19.71 -8.72
CA THR A 86 2.63 20.82 -9.56
C THR A 86 1.10 20.87 -9.74
N ASN A 87 0.34 20.10 -8.96
CA ASN A 87 -1.12 19.90 -9.08
C ASN A 87 -1.59 19.27 -10.41
N LYS A 88 -0.66 18.77 -11.23
CA LYS A 88 -1.00 18.01 -12.44
C LYS A 88 -1.62 16.66 -12.04
N SER A 89 -2.77 16.32 -12.61
CA SER A 89 -3.38 14.99 -12.40
C SER A 89 -2.48 13.88 -12.93
N LEU A 90 -2.31 12.83 -12.13
CA LEU A 90 -1.60 11.59 -12.46
C LEU A 90 -2.57 10.43 -12.70
N GLY A 91 -3.88 10.70 -12.63
CA GLY A 91 -4.94 9.71 -12.80
C GLY A 91 -5.76 9.49 -11.53
N ALA A 92 -6.86 8.77 -11.70
CA ALA A 92 -7.74 8.34 -10.63
C ALA A 92 -8.14 6.89 -10.84
N VAL A 93 -8.35 6.18 -9.74
CA VAL A 93 -8.72 4.77 -9.74
C VAL A 93 -9.83 4.51 -8.76
N SER A 94 -10.76 3.64 -9.13
CA SER A 94 -11.83 3.16 -8.27
C SER A 94 -11.64 1.66 -8.06
N ILE A 95 -11.50 1.25 -6.81
CA ILE A 95 -11.11 -0.12 -6.46
C ILE A 95 -11.97 -0.69 -5.33
N ARG A 96 -12.24 -1.99 -5.40
CA ARG A 96 -12.91 -2.79 -4.36
C ARG A 96 -12.01 -3.91 -3.82
N LYS A 97 -10.71 -3.81 -4.05
CA LYS A 97 -9.68 -4.72 -3.54
C LYS A 97 -8.31 -4.05 -3.65
N PRO A 98 -7.32 -4.51 -2.87
CA PRO A 98 -5.95 -4.06 -3.02
C PRO A 98 -5.45 -4.22 -4.46
N THR A 99 -4.96 -3.13 -5.05
CA THR A 99 -4.61 -3.06 -6.47
C THR A 99 -3.38 -2.18 -6.66
N THR A 100 -2.47 -2.63 -7.52
CA THR A 100 -1.34 -1.82 -8.01
C THR A 100 -1.74 -1.13 -9.29
N VAL A 101 -1.52 0.17 -9.36
CA VAL A 101 -1.90 1.05 -10.46
C VAL A 101 -0.65 1.66 -11.05
N PRO A 102 -0.40 1.48 -12.35
CA PRO A 102 0.75 2.10 -13.00
C PRO A 102 0.56 3.61 -13.13
N VAL A 103 1.63 4.36 -12.88
CA VAL A 103 1.71 5.81 -13.12
C VAL A 103 2.37 6.01 -14.47
N HIS A 104 1.60 6.47 -15.46
CA HIS A 104 2.10 6.67 -16.81
C HIS A 104 1.83 8.09 -17.34
N PRO A 105 2.88 8.87 -17.70
CA PRO A 105 4.31 8.54 -17.55
C PRO A 105 4.73 8.49 -16.07
N PRO A 106 5.82 7.78 -15.71
CA PRO A 106 6.34 7.79 -14.34
C PRO A 106 6.56 9.21 -13.82
N ALA A 107 6.03 9.50 -12.64
CA ALA A 107 6.02 10.85 -12.08
C ALA A 107 6.08 10.80 -10.55
N ALA A 108 6.49 11.91 -9.92
CA ALA A 108 6.39 12.05 -8.48
C ALA A 108 4.94 12.36 -8.08
N VAL A 109 4.39 11.61 -7.13
CA VAL A 109 3.13 11.92 -6.46
C VAL A 109 3.40 12.92 -5.33
N GLY A 110 2.61 13.99 -5.27
CA GLY A 110 2.66 15.01 -4.22
C GLY A 110 1.39 15.09 -3.38
N PHE A 111 0.24 14.78 -3.98
CA PHE A 111 -1.06 14.82 -3.31
C PHE A 111 -1.92 13.62 -3.69
N VAL A 112 -2.80 13.26 -2.77
CA VAL A 112 -3.81 12.22 -2.95
C VAL A 112 -5.16 12.70 -2.41
N THR A 113 -6.22 12.31 -3.09
CA THR A 113 -7.59 12.51 -2.62
C THR A 113 -8.30 11.17 -2.71
N CYS A 114 -8.72 10.60 -1.59
CA CYS A 114 -9.49 9.36 -1.57
C CYS A 114 -10.92 9.62 -1.06
N THR A 115 -11.90 9.06 -1.75
CA THR A 115 -13.32 9.11 -1.38
C THR A 115 -13.92 7.71 -1.41
N SER A 116 -14.94 7.48 -0.60
CA SER A 116 -15.73 6.24 -0.62
C SER A 116 -17.21 6.57 -0.42
N ASP A 117 -18.06 5.80 -1.09
CA ASP A 117 -19.52 5.83 -0.92
C ASP A 117 -19.96 5.08 0.34
#